data_AF-A0A9P7KM70-F1
#
_entry.id   AF-A0A9P7KM70-F1
#
_cell.length_a   1.000
_cell.length_b   1.000
_cell.length_c   1.000
_cell.angle_alpha   90.00
_cell.angle_beta   90.00
_cell.angle_gamma   90.00
#
_symmetry.space_group_name_H-M   'P 1'
#
loop_
_entity.id
_entity.type
_entity.pdbx_description
1 polymer ?
#
loop_
_entity_poly.entity_id
_entity_poly.type
_entity_poly.pdbx_seq_one_letter_code
_entity_poly.pdbx_strand_id
1 'polypeptide(L)'
;MLVKQPKIDLFIAAYILQAAGLGPLLLSTLGFLGLAIAGGLLGTHISPEKGDVGLILRRASASVFAGVYVILFLAHFGCWTYHFQMRSYRRKLLAGMTLALPFLGVRAAYAILAAWSSSDLLGGKPSSNPILAKFNPITGQWVAYLAMSLVMEFIVAILYLLFSTVLSRRRHHH
;
A
#
# COMPACT_ATOMS: atom_id res chain seq x y z
N MET A 1 -9.20 42.58 -17.97
CA MET A 1 -8.93 42.01 -16.64
C MET A 1 -9.56 40.63 -16.55
N LEU A 2 -8.79 39.55 -16.78
CA LEU A 2 -9.30 38.18 -16.64
C LEU A 2 -8.97 37.67 -15.25
N VAL A 3 -10.01 37.44 -14.46
CA VAL A 3 -9.95 36.97 -13.08
C VAL A 3 -9.37 35.55 -13.06
N LYS A 4 -8.10 35.42 -12.68
CA LYS A 4 -7.45 34.14 -12.41
C LYS A 4 -8.08 33.58 -11.14
N GLN A 5 -8.80 32.45 -11.24
CA GLN A 5 -9.37 31.73 -10.11
C GLN A 5 -8.52 30.49 -9.77
N PRO A 6 -7.55 30.55 -8.83
CA PRO A 6 -6.87 29.34 -8.36
C PRO A 6 -7.11 29.15 -6.86
N LYS A 7 -8.22 28.51 -6.47
CA LYS A 7 -8.43 28.17 -5.04
C LYS A 7 -9.02 26.77 -4.81
N ILE A 8 -9.90 26.28 -5.69
CA ILE A 8 -10.60 24.99 -5.50
C ILE A 8 -9.77 23.79 -5.99
N ASP A 9 -9.23 23.82 -7.22
CA ASP A 9 -8.37 22.75 -7.73
C ASP A 9 -7.08 22.58 -6.92
N LEU A 10 -6.65 23.67 -6.28
CA LEU A 10 -5.50 23.67 -5.39
C LEU A 10 -5.79 22.85 -4.13
N PHE A 11 -6.98 23.05 -3.56
CA PHE A 11 -7.43 22.32 -2.37
C PHE A 11 -7.74 20.86 -2.69
N ILE A 12 -8.43 20.60 -3.81
CA ILE A 12 -8.76 19.25 -4.26
C ILE A 12 -7.50 18.44 -4.54
N ALA A 13 -6.53 19.00 -5.28
CA ALA A 13 -5.27 18.30 -5.54
C ALA A 13 -4.44 18.06 -4.26
N ALA A 14 -4.44 18.99 -3.30
CA ALA A 14 -3.75 18.79 -2.02
C ALA A 14 -4.45 17.73 -1.15
N TYR A 15 -5.78 17.69 -1.19
CA TYR A 15 -6.57 16.69 -0.49
C TYR A 15 -6.39 15.29 -1.10
N ILE A 16 -6.40 15.18 -2.43
CA ILE A 16 -6.09 13.94 -3.15
C ILE A 16 -4.66 13.50 -2.86
N LEU A 17 -3.70 14.42 -2.77
CA LEU A 17 -2.30 14.11 -2.43
C LEU A 17 -2.16 13.55 -1.00
N GLN A 18 -2.88 14.12 -0.04
CA GLN A 18 -2.85 13.69 1.35
C GLN A 18 -3.61 12.36 1.55
N ALA A 19 -4.72 12.18 0.82
CA ALA A 19 -5.53 10.96 0.78
C ALA A 19 -4.91 9.83 -0.04
N ALA A 20 -4.01 10.12 -0.98
CA ALA A 20 -3.26 9.13 -1.77
C ALA A 20 -1.95 8.69 -1.09
N GLY A 21 -1.40 9.50 -0.19
CA GLY A 21 -0.15 9.20 0.50
C GLY A 21 -0.33 8.47 1.82
N LEU A 22 -0.82 9.18 2.84
CA LEU A 22 -0.89 8.67 4.22
C LEU A 22 -2.10 7.76 4.45
N GLY A 23 -3.23 8.11 3.82
CA GLY A 23 -4.48 7.36 3.90
C GLY A 23 -4.32 5.89 3.51
N PRO A 24 -3.78 5.56 2.31
CA PRO A 24 -3.75 4.18 1.83
C PRO A 24 -2.68 3.35 2.52
N LEU A 25 -1.60 3.98 3.03
CA LEU A 25 -0.62 3.32 3.88
C LEU A 25 -1.23 2.88 5.21
N LEU A 26 -1.96 3.78 5.89
CA LEU A 26 -2.64 3.43 7.13
C LEU A 26 -3.78 2.43 6.89
N LEU A 27 -4.55 2.60 5.81
CA LEU A 27 -5.65 1.69 5.49
C LEU A 27 -5.15 0.30 5.09
N SER A 28 -4.03 0.20 4.38
CA SER A 28 -3.46 -1.09 3.98
C SER A 28 -2.82 -1.84 5.14
N THR A 29 -2.13 -1.14 6.05
CA THR A 29 -1.53 -1.74 7.24
C THR A 29 -2.58 -2.21 8.23
N LEU A 30 -3.56 -1.36 8.54
CA LEU A 30 -4.69 -1.72 9.42
C LEU A 30 -5.60 -2.76 8.77
N GLY A 31 -5.84 -2.67 7.46
CA GLY A 31 -6.65 -3.63 6.71
C GLY A 31 -6.00 -5.01 6.65
N PHE A 32 -4.69 -5.08 6.40
CA PHE A 32 -3.95 -6.34 6.41
C PHE A 32 -3.89 -6.96 7.81
N LEU A 33 -3.66 -6.15 8.85
CA LEU A 33 -3.65 -6.62 10.23
C LEU A 33 -5.04 -7.09 10.67
N GLY A 34 -6.09 -6.33 10.37
CA GLY A 34 -7.47 -6.66 10.69
C GLY A 34 -7.93 -7.94 10.00
N LEU A 35 -7.59 -8.14 8.72
CA LEU A 35 -7.92 -9.36 7.99
C LEU A 35 -7.04 -10.56 8.39
N ALA A 36 -5.79 -10.35 8.80
CA ALA A 36 -4.96 -11.41 9.35
C ALA A 36 -5.48 -11.91 10.71
N ILE A 37 -5.95 -10.99 11.57
CA ILE A 37 -6.57 -11.33 12.85
C ILE A 37 -7.92 -12.02 12.61
N ALA A 38 -8.78 -11.48 11.74
CA ALA A 38 -10.07 -12.10 11.41
C ALA A 38 -9.90 -13.48 10.76
N GLY A 39 -8.93 -13.62 9.84
CA GLY A 39 -8.58 -14.91 9.23
C GLY A 39 -8.08 -15.90 10.28
N GLY A 40 -7.18 -15.48 11.18
CA GLY A 40 -6.66 -16.29 12.28
C GLY A 40 -7.74 -16.77 13.24
N LEU A 41 -8.66 -15.89 13.65
CA LEU A 41 -9.78 -16.25 14.52
C LEU A 41 -10.74 -17.24 13.87
N LEU A 42 -11.09 -17.04 12.59
CA LEU A 42 -12.05 -17.89 11.87
C LEU A 42 -11.50 -19.27 11.49
N GLY A 43 -10.17 -19.45 11.44
CA GLY A 43 -9.54 -20.75 11.14
C GLY A 43 -9.06 -21.52 12.36
N THR A 44 -9.42 -21.13 13.58
CA THR A 44 -9.13 -21.93 14.77
C THR A 44 -10.06 -23.16 14.85
N HIS A 45 -9.60 -24.17 15.60
CA HIS A 45 -10.16 -25.50 15.87
C HIS A 45 -11.63 -25.55 16.34
N ILE A 46 -12.27 -24.40 16.55
CA ILE A 46 -13.67 -24.25 16.96
C ILE A 46 -14.65 -24.32 15.77
N SER A 47 -14.20 -24.28 14.51
CA SER A 47 -15.06 -24.47 13.32
C SER A 47 -14.27 -25.01 12.11
N PRO A 48 -13.92 -26.32 12.09
CA PRO A 48 -13.11 -26.91 11.03
C PRO A 48 -13.71 -26.80 9.61
N GLU A 49 -15.04 -26.67 9.47
CA GLU A 49 -15.68 -26.40 8.16
C GLU A 49 -15.43 -24.98 7.62
N LYS A 50 -14.98 -24.02 8.46
CA LYS A 50 -14.80 -22.61 8.07
C LYS A 50 -13.35 -22.24 7.75
N GLY A 51 -12.43 -23.20 7.73
CA GLY A 51 -11.04 -22.97 7.31
C GLY A 51 -10.93 -22.32 5.92
N ASP A 52 -11.85 -22.67 5.01
CA ASP A 52 -11.96 -22.06 3.68
C ASP A 52 -12.29 -20.56 3.73
N VAL A 53 -13.10 -20.13 4.70
CA VAL A 53 -13.51 -18.71 4.82
C VAL A 53 -12.33 -17.82 5.16
N GLY A 54 -11.46 -18.24 6.08
CA GLY A 54 -10.26 -17.46 6.42
C GLY A 54 -9.27 -17.37 5.24
N LEU A 55 -9.19 -18.42 4.43
CA LEU A 55 -8.34 -18.45 3.24
C LEU A 55 -8.90 -17.53 2.14
N ILE A 56 -10.21 -17.54 1.93
CA ILE A 56 -10.92 -16.60 1.06
C ILE A 56 -10.67 -15.16 1.53
N LEU A 57 -10.76 -14.90 2.84
CA LEU A 57 -10.55 -13.57 3.41
C LEU A 57 -9.11 -13.07 3.18
N ARG A 58 -8.10 -13.93 3.40
CA ARG A 58 -6.69 -13.60 3.12
C ARG A 58 -6.46 -13.22 1.66
N ARG A 59 -7.04 -13.98 0.72
CA ARG A 59 -6.96 -13.69 -0.72
C ARG A 59 -7.72 -12.43 -1.09
N ALA A 60 -8.89 -12.21 -0.49
CA ALA A 60 -9.67 -10.99 -0.66
C ALA A 60 -8.89 -9.74 -0.21
N SER A 61 -8.22 -9.76 0.96
CA SER A 61 -7.35 -8.65 1.39
C SER A 61 -6.27 -8.34 0.37
N ALA A 62 -5.59 -9.36 -0.16
CA ALA A 62 -4.51 -9.17 -1.11
C ALA A 62 -5.02 -8.58 -2.43
N SER A 63 -6.17 -9.04 -2.91
CA SER A 63 -6.83 -8.49 -4.11
C SER A 63 -7.27 -7.04 -3.91
N VAL A 64 -7.85 -6.69 -2.75
CA VAL A 64 -8.24 -5.31 -2.42
C VAL A 64 -7.01 -4.42 -2.37
N PHE A 65 -5.92 -4.87 -1.74
CA PHE A 65 -4.69 -4.10 -1.67
C PHE A 65 -4.07 -3.86 -3.05
N ALA A 66 -4.08 -4.88 -3.92
CA ALA A 66 -3.68 -4.74 -5.31
C ALA A 66 -4.54 -3.72 -6.07
N GLY A 67 -5.87 -3.79 -5.91
CA GLY A 67 -6.81 -2.85 -6.52
C GLY A 67 -6.55 -1.41 -6.08
N VAL A 68 -6.33 -1.19 -4.78
CA VAL A 68 -5.98 0.13 -4.24
C VAL A 68 -4.66 0.63 -4.84
N TYR A 69 -3.64 -0.22 -4.93
CA TYR A 69 -2.37 0.14 -5.56
C TYR A 69 -2.54 0.55 -7.03
N VAL A 70 -3.35 -0.17 -7.81
CA VAL A 70 -3.63 0.17 -9.22
C VAL A 70 -4.35 1.51 -9.34
N ILE A 71 -5.38 1.75 -8.52
CA ILE A 71 -6.10 3.03 -8.51
C ILE A 71 -5.14 4.19 -8.17
N LEU A 72 -4.27 3.99 -7.17
CA LEU A 72 -3.26 4.98 -6.80
C LEU A 72 -2.26 5.23 -7.92
N PHE A 73 -1.79 4.17 -8.60
CA PHE A 73 -0.88 4.30 -9.73
C PHE A 73 -1.51 5.08 -10.88
N LEU A 74 -2.77 4.80 -11.22
CA LEU A 74 -3.51 5.52 -12.26
C LEU A 74 -3.77 6.97 -11.87
N ALA A 75 -4.17 7.23 -10.62
CA ALA A 75 -4.37 8.59 -10.12
C ALA A 75 -3.07 9.40 -10.13
N HIS A 76 -1.95 8.76 -9.77
CA HIS A 76 -0.63 9.37 -9.82
C HIS A 76 -0.20 9.69 -11.25
N PHE A 77 -0.42 8.76 -12.19
CA PHE A 77 -0.15 8.98 -13.60
C PHE A 77 -0.99 10.13 -14.17
N GLY A 78 -2.28 10.19 -13.83
CA GLY A 78 -3.15 11.32 -14.17
C GLY A 78 -2.63 12.64 -13.63
N CYS A 79 -2.20 12.68 -12.37
CA CYS A 79 -1.58 13.88 -11.79
C CYS A 79 -0.27 14.27 -12.48
N TRP A 80 0.51 13.28 -12.94
CA TRP A 80 1.77 13.52 -13.66
C TRP A 80 1.54 14.14 -15.04
N THR A 81 0.46 13.77 -15.73
CA THR A 81 0.08 14.38 -17.02
C THR A 81 -0.16 15.89 -16.89
N TYR A 82 -0.77 16.34 -15.79
CA TYR A 82 -1.00 17.77 -15.53
C TYR A 82 0.19 18.48 -14.86
N HIS A 83 1.35 17.83 -14.70
CA HIS A 83 2.46 18.40 -13.93
C HIS A 83 2.98 19.74 -14.49
N PHE A 84 2.80 19.99 -15.79
CA PHE A 84 3.23 21.24 -16.44
C PHE A 84 2.44 22.48 -15.98
N GLN A 85 1.20 22.32 -15.52
CA GLN A 85 0.41 23.43 -14.97
C GLN A 85 0.64 23.66 -13.47
N MET A 86 1.40 22.80 -12.81
CA MET A 86 1.59 22.84 -11.36
C MET A 86 2.81 23.68 -10.94
N ARG A 87 2.64 24.55 -9.95
CA ARG A 87 3.74 25.31 -9.32
C ARG A 87 4.85 24.35 -8.81
N SER A 88 6.12 24.78 -8.91
CA SER A 88 7.33 24.01 -8.56
C SER A 88 7.30 23.31 -7.20
N TYR A 89 6.53 23.83 -6.24
CA TYR A 89 6.29 23.22 -4.93
C TYR A 89 5.61 21.84 -5.01
N ARG A 90 4.61 21.71 -5.87
CA ARG A 90 3.82 20.48 -6.04
C ARG A 90 4.59 19.42 -6.80
N ARG A 91 5.45 19.82 -7.75
CA ARG A 91 6.34 18.90 -8.46
C ARG A 91 7.29 18.15 -7.51
N LYS A 92 7.78 18.79 -6.43
CA LYS A 92 8.65 18.13 -5.45
C LYS A 92 7.92 17.05 -4.65
N LEU A 93 6.66 17.28 -4.29
CA LEU A 93 5.82 16.27 -3.64
C LEU A 93 5.44 15.14 -4.57
N LEU A 94 5.05 15.49 -5.80
CA LEU A 94 4.71 14.52 -6.82
C LEU A 94 5.91 13.62 -7.13
N ALA A 95 7.12 14.18 -7.22
CA ALA A 95 8.35 13.43 -7.35
C ALA A 95 8.61 12.48 -6.16
N GLY A 96 8.30 12.92 -4.94
CA GLY A 96 8.39 12.08 -3.75
C GLY A 96 7.44 10.89 -3.77
N MET A 97 6.20 11.09 -4.23
CA MET A 97 5.25 9.98 -4.42
C MET A 97 5.67 9.05 -5.55
N THR A 98 6.21 9.57 -6.67
CA THR A 98 6.77 8.72 -7.74
C THR A 98 7.90 7.85 -7.22
N LEU A 99 8.73 8.38 -6.32
CA LEU A 99 9.83 7.62 -5.72
C LEU A 99 9.34 6.55 -4.73
N ALA A 100 8.26 6.81 -4.00
CA ALA A 100 7.67 5.87 -3.04
C ALA A 100 6.84 4.76 -3.73
N LEU A 101 6.22 5.05 -4.87
CA LEU A 101 5.36 4.14 -5.64
C LEU A 101 5.99 2.76 -5.95
N PRO A 102 7.23 2.64 -6.47
CA PRO A 102 7.82 1.34 -6.76
C PRO A 102 8.00 0.49 -5.50
N PHE A 103 8.38 1.09 -4.37
CA PHE A 103 8.52 0.37 -3.11
C PHE A 103 7.17 -0.11 -2.57
N LEU A 104 6.13 0.71 -2.70
CA LEU A 104 4.75 0.30 -2.39
C LEU A 104 4.28 -0.83 -3.33
N GLY A 105 4.71 -0.81 -4.58
CA GLY A 105 4.45 -1.87 -5.55
C GLY A 105 5.09 -3.21 -5.15
N VAL A 106 6.35 -3.19 -4.71
CA VAL A 106 7.03 -4.39 -4.18
C VAL A 106 6.27 -4.95 -2.97
N ARG A 107 5.79 -4.07 -2.08
CA ARG A 107 4.98 -4.45 -0.92
C ARG A 107 3.64 -5.08 -1.32
N ALA A 108 2.97 -4.52 -2.32
CA ALA A 108 1.73 -5.07 -2.87
C ALA A 108 1.94 -6.43 -3.56
N ALA A 109 3.00 -6.55 -4.36
CA ALA A 109 3.38 -7.81 -4.98
C ALA A 109 3.67 -8.89 -3.93
N TYR A 110 4.41 -8.57 -2.87
CA TYR A 110 4.66 -9.51 -1.78
C TYR A 110 3.36 -9.93 -1.07
N ALA A 111 2.43 -9.01 -0.81
CA ALA A 111 1.15 -9.35 -0.17
C ALA A 111 0.33 -10.35 -1.01
N ILE A 112 0.36 -10.19 -2.34
CA ILE A 112 -0.23 -11.16 -3.28
C ILE A 112 0.52 -12.48 -3.16
N LEU A 113 1.82 -12.51 -3.44
CA LEU A 113 2.61 -13.75 -3.40
C LEU A 113 2.44 -14.51 -2.07
N ALA A 114 2.44 -13.79 -0.95
CA ALA A 114 2.16 -14.34 0.36
C ALA A 114 0.75 -14.94 0.45
N ALA A 115 -0.31 -14.28 -0.04
CA ALA A 115 -1.67 -14.81 0.01
C ALA A 115 -1.89 -16.14 -0.75
N TRP A 116 -1.11 -16.40 -1.80
CA TRP A 116 -1.15 -17.66 -2.57
C TRP A 116 0.01 -18.64 -2.26
N SER A 117 0.91 -18.29 -1.33
CA SER A 117 2.07 -19.11 -0.97
C SER A 117 1.74 -20.38 -0.18
N SER A 118 0.55 -20.46 0.43
CA SER A 118 0.10 -21.62 1.21
C SER A 118 -1.32 -22.04 0.82
N SER A 119 -1.58 -23.35 0.90
CA SER A 119 -2.91 -23.94 0.74
C SER A 119 -3.69 -24.00 2.05
N ASP A 120 -3.04 -23.67 3.16
CA ASP A 120 -3.62 -23.62 4.50
C ASP A 120 -3.53 -22.20 5.07
N LEU A 121 -4.48 -21.85 5.94
CA LEU A 121 -4.59 -20.54 6.58
C LEU A 121 -3.33 -20.19 7.39
N LEU A 122 -2.89 -21.15 8.22
CA LEU A 122 -1.76 -20.99 9.14
C LEU A 122 -0.40 -21.10 8.44
N GLY A 123 -0.36 -21.26 7.11
CA GLY A 123 0.90 -21.35 6.37
C GLY A 123 1.68 -22.65 6.58
N GLY A 124 1.11 -23.64 7.28
CA GLY A 124 1.76 -24.92 7.57
C GLY A 124 1.89 -25.84 6.35
N LYS A 125 0.99 -25.71 5.35
CA LYS A 125 1.08 -26.42 4.07
C LYS A 125 1.47 -25.45 2.95
N PRO A 126 2.74 -25.46 2.50
CA PRO A 126 3.17 -24.63 1.38
C PRO A 126 2.48 -25.05 0.08
N SER A 127 2.40 -24.13 -0.87
CA SER A 127 1.83 -24.43 -2.19
C SER A 127 2.68 -25.46 -2.95
N SER A 128 2.08 -26.15 -3.91
CA SER A 128 2.77 -27.11 -4.77
C SER A 128 3.89 -26.51 -5.62
N ASN A 129 3.90 -25.18 -5.78
CA ASN A 129 4.94 -24.48 -6.54
C ASN A 129 6.09 -24.06 -5.61
N PRO A 130 7.33 -24.57 -5.81
CA PRO A 130 8.45 -24.31 -4.92
C PRO A 130 8.90 -22.85 -4.91
N ILE A 131 8.63 -22.08 -5.98
CA ILE A 131 8.96 -20.65 -6.03
C ILE A 131 7.98 -19.86 -5.16
N LEU A 132 6.68 -20.19 -5.24
CA LEU A 132 5.62 -19.48 -4.53
C LEU A 132 5.66 -19.78 -3.03
N ALA A 133 6.01 -21.01 -2.66
CA ALA A 133 6.18 -21.44 -1.28
C ALA A 133 7.22 -20.60 -0.51
N LYS A 134 8.26 -20.07 -1.18
CA LYS A 134 9.30 -19.24 -0.54
C LYS A 134 8.76 -17.93 0.02
N PHE A 135 7.67 -17.41 -0.54
CA PHE A 135 7.07 -16.15 -0.12
C PHE A 135 6.13 -16.30 1.08
N ASN A 136 6.00 -17.51 1.64
CA ASN A 136 5.20 -17.74 2.82
C ASN A 136 5.81 -17.04 4.05
N PRO A 137 5.07 -16.19 4.76
CA PRO A 137 5.58 -15.46 5.92
C PRO A 137 5.96 -16.35 7.11
N ILE A 138 5.42 -17.57 7.20
CA ILE A 138 5.59 -18.44 8.37
C ILE A 138 6.63 -19.53 8.12
N THR A 139 6.49 -20.29 7.03
CA THR A 139 7.36 -21.44 6.70
C THR A 139 8.34 -21.17 5.56
N GLY A 140 8.23 -20.02 4.90
CA GLY A 140 9.07 -19.63 3.77
C GLY A 140 10.36 -18.94 4.18
N GLN A 141 10.98 -18.21 3.25
CA GLN A 141 12.20 -17.46 3.51
C GLN A 141 11.89 -16.17 4.28
N TRP A 142 12.28 -16.13 5.56
CA TRP A 142 12.08 -14.96 6.41
C TRP A 142 12.71 -13.67 5.84
N VAL A 143 13.78 -13.79 5.05
CA VAL A 143 14.43 -12.65 4.38
C VAL A 143 13.48 -11.99 3.38
N ALA A 144 12.74 -12.76 2.59
CA ALA A 144 11.78 -12.21 1.63
C ALA A 144 10.64 -11.49 2.37
N TYR A 145 10.16 -12.07 3.47
CA TYR A 145 9.18 -11.44 4.34
C TYR A 145 9.66 -10.09 4.89
N LEU A 146 10.82 -10.06 5.56
CA LEU A 146 11.32 -8.81 6.14
C LEU A 146 11.68 -7.77 5.07
N ALA A 147 12.38 -8.18 4.01
CA ALA A 147 12.84 -7.23 3.00
C ALA A 147 11.69 -6.68 2.16
N MET A 148 10.80 -7.54 1.64
CA MET A 148 9.75 -7.10 0.70
C MET A 148 8.51 -6.58 1.42
N SER A 149 8.20 -7.07 2.63
CA SER A 149 7.10 -6.56 3.44
C SER A 149 7.55 -5.39 4.29
N LEU A 150 8.39 -5.66 5.30
CA LEU A 150 8.64 -4.70 6.38
C LEU A 150 9.55 -3.54 5.94
N VAL A 151 10.71 -3.84 5.34
CA VAL A 151 11.69 -2.82 4.94
C VAL A 151 11.13 -1.89 3.89
N MET A 152 10.44 -2.41 2.86
CA MET A 152 9.81 -1.56 1.84
C MET A 152 8.74 -0.64 2.42
N GLU A 153 7.97 -1.13 3.39
CA GLU A 153 6.95 -0.34 4.08
C GLU A 153 7.57 0.82 4.88
N PHE A 154 8.69 0.56 5.59
CA PHE A 154 9.43 1.61 6.28
C PHE A 154 10.07 2.62 5.33
N ILE A 155 10.64 2.17 4.20
CA ILE A 155 11.19 3.08 3.18
C ILE A 155 10.09 4.01 2.66
N VAL A 156 8.92 3.45 2.32
CA VAL A 156 7.77 4.23 1.87
C VAL A 156 7.33 5.23 2.95
N ALA A 157 7.21 4.80 4.21
CA ALA A 157 6.83 5.67 5.31
C ALA A 157 7.82 6.83 5.53
N ILE A 158 9.12 6.55 5.49
CA ILE A 158 10.18 7.57 5.62
C ILE A 158 10.11 8.55 4.46
N LEU A 159 9.99 8.08 3.21
CA LEU A 159 9.85 8.95 2.05
C LEU A 159 8.65 9.89 2.23
N TYR A 160 7.48 9.34 2.58
CA TYR A 160 6.29 10.16 2.82
C TYR A 160 6.46 11.17 3.95
N LEU A 161 7.08 10.78 5.06
CA LEU A 161 7.35 11.68 6.19
C LEU A 161 8.32 12.80 5.80
N LEU A 162 9.39 12.50 5.05
CA LEU A 162 10.34 13.51 4.58
C LEU A 162 9.67 14.51 3.64
N PHE A 163 8.91 14.03 2.64
CA PHE A 163 8.22 14.92 1.71
C PHE A 163 7.10 15.73 2.38
N SER A 164 6.41 15.16 3.38
CA SER A 164 5.36 15.85 4.15
C SER A 164 5.91 16.89 5.14
N THR A 165 7.03 16.60 5.81
CA THR A 165 7.66 17.57 6.74
C THR A 165 8.26 18.77 6.00
N VAL A 166 8.83 18.55 4.81
CA VAL A 166 9.29 19.63 3.91
C VAL A 166 8.12 20.52 3.45
N LEU A 167 6.93 19.93 3.24
CA LEU A 167 5.69 20.65 2.96
C LEU A 167 5.24 21.49 4.18
N SER A 168 5.24 20.89 5.38
CA SER A 168 4.78 21.52 6.62
C SER A 168 5.60 22.74 7.04
N ARG A 169 6.94 22.66 6.99
CA ARG A 169 7.84 23.76 7.39
C ARG A 169 7.68 25.05 6.59
N ARG A 170 7.12 25.01 5.38
CA ARG A 170 6.95 26.21 4.54
C ARG A 170 5.57 26.87 4.64
N ARG A 171 4.60 26.26 5.35
CA ARG A 171 3.29 26.90 5.62
C ARG A 171 3.37 27.98 6.70
N HIS A 172 4.38 27.94 7.57
CA HIS A 172 4.53 28.90 8.67
C HIS A 172 5.24 30.22 8.30
N HIS A 173 5.70 30.38 7.05
CA HIS A 173 6.41 31.59 6.59
C HIS A 173 5.58 32.49 5.67
N HIS A 174 4.26 32.30 5.59
CA HIS A 174 3.36 33.14 4.80
C HIS A 174 2.14 33.57 5.59
#